data_AF-A0A0A0BNQ4-F1
#
_entry.id   AF-A0A0A0BNQ4-F1
#
_cell.length_a   1.000
_cell.length_b   1.000
_cell.length_c   1.000
_cell.angle_alpha   90.00
_cell.angle_beta   90.00
_cell.angle_gamma   90.00
#
_symmetry.space_group_name_H-M   'P 1'
#
loop_
_entity.id
_entity.type
_entity.pdbx_description
1 polymer ?
#
loop_
_entity_poly.entity_id
_entity_poly.type
_entity_poly.pdbx_seq_one_letter_code
_entity_poly.pdbx_strand_id
1 'polypeptide(L)'
;MPTPDTTLLGRLRRLLGRGDDDGGLPTTVDAARAIELVRDGAALIDVRERSEWKTGHAPQAVHAPLGELDKASRRLRAETPVVVMCASGMRSRTAAKQLRAAGFQAT
;
A
#
# COMPACT_ATOMS: atom_id res chain seq x y z
N MET A 1 -19.62 1.17 -14.21
CA MET A 1 -19.67 1.44 -12.77
C MET A 1 -19.44 0.13 -12.03
N PRO A 2 -18.28 -0.12 -11.39
CA PRO A 2 -18.12 -1.30 -10.55
C PRO A 2 -18.90 -1.12 -9.24
N THR A 3 -19.72 -2.10 -8.87
CA THR A 3 -20.53 -2.12 -7.65
C THR A 3 -19.67 -2.43 -6.42
N PRO A 4 -19.94 -1.85 -5.24
CA PRO A 4 -19.23 -2.20 -4.03
C PRO A 4 -19.57 -3.65 -3.59
N ASP A 5 -18.52 -4.41 -3.28
CA ASP A 5 -18.59 -5.79 -2.84
C ASP A 5 -19.62 -5.99 -1.70
N THR A 6 -20.68 -6.75 -1.98
CA THR A 6 -21.87 -6.92 -1.10
C THR A 6 -21.68 -8.10 -0.13
N THR A 7 -20.47 -8.58 0.03
CA THR A 7 -20.16 -9.73 0.90
C THR A 7 -20.25 -9.36 2.38
N LEU A 8 -20.64 -10.34 3.21
CA LEU A 8 -20.75 -10.21 4.67
C LEU A 8 -19.44 -9.71 5.31
N LEU A 9 -18.31 -10.12 4.74
CA LEU A 9 -16.97 -9.63 5.10
C LEU A 9 -16.80 -8.12 4.83
N GLY A 10 -17.31 -7.62 3.70
CA GLY A 10 -17.30 -6.19 3.37
C GLY A 10 -18.22 -5.33 4.28
N ARG A 11 -19.26 -5.93 4.87
CA ARG A 11 -20.07 -5.27 5.91
C ARG A 11 -19.40 -5.32 7.29
N LEU A 12 -18.81 -6.44 7.66
CA LEU A 12 -18.11 -6.60 8.94
C LEU A 12 -16.88 -5.67 9.05
N ARG A 13 -16.10 -5.50 7.98
CA ARG A 13 -14.99 -4.53 7.95
C ARG A 13 -15.46 -3.08 8.14
N ARG A 14 -16.64 -2.71 7.61
CA ARG A 14 -17.23 -1.38 7.79
C ARG A 14 -17.79 -1.16 9.20
N LEU A 15 -18.42 -2.18 9.77
CA LEU A 15 -19.03 -2.08 11.11
C LEU A 15 -18.00 -2.09 12.24
N LEU A 16 -16.83 -2.72 12.02
CA LEU A 16 -15.76 -2.80 13.01
C LEU A 16 -14.63 -1.78 12.78
N GLY A 17 -14.60 -1.11 11.62
CA GLY A 17 -13.65 -0.06 11.29
C GLY A 17 -14.16 1.34 11.66
N ARG A 18 -13.56 1.94 12.68
CA ARG A 18 -13.84 3.30 13.16
C ARG A 18 -13.52 4.37 12.10
N GLY A 19 -14.54 5.12 11.68
CA GLY A 19 -14.50 6.53 11.27
C GLY A 19 -14.22 6.82 9.78
N ASP A 20 -15.19 7.44 9.12
CA ASP A 20 -15.15 7.91 7.73
C ASP A 20 -14.25 9.13 7.52
N ASP A 21 -13.25 8.99 6.63
CA ASP A 21 -12.57 10.10 5.93
C ASP A 21 -12.45 9.70 4.43
N ASP A 22 -13.42 10.07 3.60
CA ASP A 22 -13.48 9.90 2.12
C ASP A 22 -12.90 8.57 1.54
N GLY A 23 -13.04 7.44 2.24
CA GLY A 23 -12.73 6.09 1.75
C GLY A 23 -11.31 5.82 1.22
N GLY A 24 -10.37 6.77 1.30
CA GLY A 24 -9.05 6.72 0.68
C GLY A 24 -7.92 6.79 1.71
N LEU A 25 -6.80 6.11 1.45
CA LEU A 25 -5.62 6.22 2.31
C LEU A 25 -5.05 7.65 2.25
N PRO A 26 -4.58 8.21 3.38
CA PRO A 26 -3.87 9.49 3.38
C PRO A 26 -2.63 9.44 2.50
N THR A 27 -2.19 10.58 1.96
CA THR A 27 -1.06 10.64 1.00
C THR A 27 0.27 10.18 1.58
N THR A 28 0.44 10.26 2.90
CA THR A 28 1.62 9.81 3.64
C THR A 28 1.19 9.47 5.07
N VAL A 29 1.82 8.46 5.65
CA VAL A 29 1.62 8.05 7.06
C VAL A 29 2.97 7.94 7.77
N ASP A 30 2.95 8.06 9.09
CA ASP A 30 4.11 7.71 9.92
C ASP A 30 4.29 6.19 10.02
N ALA A 31 5.42 5.76 10.58
CA ALA A 31 5.78 4.35 10.66
C ALA A 31 4.81 3.53 11.53
N ALA A 32 4.29 4.09 12.62
CA ALA A 32 3.36 3.36 13.48
C ALA A 32 2.06 3.08 12.74
N ARG A 33 1.51 4.09 12.05
CA ARG A 33 0.31 3.92 11.24
C ARG A 33 0.52 2.99 10.05
N ALA A 34 1.69 3.05 9.39
CA ALA A 34 2.05 2.10 8.34
C ALA A 34 2.05 0.65 8.83
N ILE A 35 2.56 0.39 10.04
CA ILE A 35 2.56 -0.95 10.64
C ILE A 35 1.12 -1.44 10.89
N GLU A 36 0.24 -0.58 11.40
CA GLU A 36 -1.17 -0.93 11.59
C GLU A 36 -1.85 -1.31 10.28
N LEU A 37 -1.69 -0.49 9.23
CA LEU A 37 -2.26 -0.79 7.92
C LEU A 37 -1.79 -2.13 7.38
N VAL A 38 -0.50 -2.45 7.52
CA VAL A 38 0.06 -3.73 7.08
C VAL A 38 -0.49 -4.90 7.91
N ARG A 39 -0.71 -4.72 9.22
CA ARG A 39 -1.37 -5.73 10.08
C ARG A 39 -2.83 -5.95 9.67
N ASP A 40 -3.51 -4.91 9.22
CA ASP A 40 -4.90 -4.95 8.73
C ASP A 40 -5.02 -5.49 7.29
N GLY A 41 -3.91 -5.94 6.71
CA GLY A 41 -3.85 -6.63 5.42
C GLY A 41 -3.44 -5.74 4.24
N ALA A 42 -2.88 -4.55 4.47
CA ALA A 42 -2.26 -3.78 3.41
C ALA A 42 -0.99 -4.45 2.89
N ALA A 43 -0.75 -4.36 1.58
CA ALA A 43 0.48 -4.81 0.95
C ALA A 43 1.61 -3.81 1.25
N LEU A 44 2.70 -4.27 1.84
CA LEU A 44 3.91 -3.47 2.06
C LEU A 44 4.84 -3.60 0.86
N ILE A 45 5.15 -2.49 0.19
CA ILE A 45 6.06 -2.47 -0.96
C ILE A 45 7.30 -1.65 -0.61
N ASP A 46 8.47 -2.28 -0.72
CA ASP A 46 9.75 -1.59 -0.58
C ASP A 46 10.30 -1.22 -1.96
N VAL A 47 10.41 0.08 -2.21
CA VAL A 47 10.88 0.63 -3.50
C VAL A 47 12.36 1.02 -3.51
N ARG A 48 13.10 0.60 -2.49
CA ARG A 48 14.56 0.81 -2.42
C ARG A 48 15.31 -0.02 -3.45
N GLU A 49 16.57 0.32 -3.64
CA GLU A 49 17.46 -0.45 -4.51
C GLU A 49 17.76 -1.84 -3.93
N ARG A 50 18.13 -2.78 -4.80
CA ARG A 50 18.44 -4.17 -4.39
C ARG A 50 19.56 -4.24 -3.34
N SER A 51 20.53 -3.34 -3.39
CA SER A 51 21.62 -3.30 -2.41
C SER A 51 21.10 -2.95 -1.00
N GLU A 52 20.18 -2.01 -0.87
CA GLU A 52 19.55 -1.62 0.41
C GLU A 52 18.60 -2.72 0.92
N TRP A 53 17.89 -3.40 0.02
CA TRP A 53 17.02 -4.53 0.38
C TRP A 53 17.81 -5.68 1.02
N LYS A 54 19.00 -5.98 0.47
CA LYS A 54 19.88 -7.05 0.94
C LYS A 54 20.48 -6.78 2.33
N THR A 55 20.59 -5.53 2.77
CA THR A 55 21.09 -5.21 4.11
C THR A 55 20.04 -5.41 5.20
N GLY A 56 18.76 -5.56 4.83
CA GLY A 56 17.66 -5.81 5.74
C GLY A 56 16.34 -5.22 5.25
N HIS A 57 15.25 -5.94 5.51
CA HIS A 57 13.90 -5.56 5.10
C HIS A 57 12.84 -6.18 6.03
N ALA A 58 11.64 -5.63 5.99
CA ALA A 58 10.50 -6.20 6.71
C ALA A 58 10.11 -7.55 6.07
N PRO A 59 9.90 -8.63 6.86
CA PRO A 59 9.64 -9.98 6.33
C PRO A 59 8.44 -10.08 5.38
N GLN A 60 7.41 -9.26 5.61
CA GLN A 60 6.19 -9.22 4.80
C GLN A 60 6.25 -8.22 3.63
N ALA A 61 7.35 -7.50 3.46
CA ALA A 61 7.50 -6.55 2.37
C ALA A 61 7.74 -7.28 1.04
N VAL A 62 7.16 -6.73 -0.02
CA VAL A 62 7.47 -7.10 -1.40
C VAL A 62 8.49 -6.12 -1.92
N HIS A 63 9.64 -6.62 -2.38
CA HIS A 63 10.65 -5.79 -3.03
C HIS A 63 10.23 -5.47 -4.46
N ALA A 64 10.07 -4.18 -4.77
CA ALA A 64 9.82 -3.69 -6.11
C ALA A 64 10.51 -2.33 -6.27
N PRO A 65 11.78 -2.29 -6.73
CA PRO A 65 12.50 -1.04 -6.96
C PRO A 65 11.65 -0.06 -7.77
N LEU A 66 11.80 1.25 -7.52
CA LEU A 66 10.94 2.26 -8.15
C LEU A 66 10.85 2.13 -9.68
N GLY A 67 11.96 1.82 -10.36
CA GLY A 67 12.00 1.62 -11.81
C GLY A 67 11.27 0.37 -12.32
N GLU A 68 10.96 -0.58 -11.44
CA GLU A 68 10.25 -1.83 -11.75
C GLU A 68 8.80 -1.84 -11.24
N LEU A 69 8.37 -0.77 -10.57
CA LEU A 69 7.08 -0.70 -9.87
C LEU A 69 5.89 -0.94 -10.80
N ASP A 70 5.92 -0.43 -12.04
CA ASP A 70 4.87 -0.65 -13.04
C ASP A 70 4.69 -2.15 -13.40
N LYS A 71 5.79 -2.91 -13.45
CA LYS A 71 5.74 -4.35 -13.69
C LYS A 71 5.24 -5.10 -12.46
N ALA A 72 5.65 -4.67 -11.27
CA ALA A 72 5.25 -5.27 -10.01
C ALA A 72 3.77 -5.00 -9.69
N SER A 73 3.27 -3.80 -9.99
CA SER A 73 1.90 -3.37 -9.69
C SER A 73 0.85 -4.23 -10.40
N ARG A 74 1.17 -4.76 -11.59
CA ARG A 74 0.31 -5.69 -12.33
C ARG A 74 0.01 -7.00 -11.58
N ARG A 75 0.79 -7.33 -10.55
CA ARG A 75 0.57 -8.52 -9.70
C ARG A 75 -0.18 -8.19 -8.40
N LEU A 76 -0.40 -6.91 -8.12
CA LEU A 76 -1.15 -6.47 -6.95
C LEU A 76 -2.65 -6.62 -7.20
N ARG A 77 -3.39 -6.95 -6.15
CA ARG A 77 -4.85 -6.95 -6.18
C ARG A 77 -5.32 -5.50 -6.01
N ALA A 78 -6.13 -5.02 -6.95
CA ALA A 78 -6.59 -3.62 -6.97
C ALA A 78 -7.32 -3.19 -5.69
N GLU A 79 -7.99 -4.12 -5.02
CA GLU A 79 -8.78 -3.89 -3.80
C GLU A 79 -7.94 -3.91 -2.51
N THR A 80 -6.64 -4.24 -2.60
CA THR A 80 -5.75 -4.28 -1.43
C THR A 80 -5.07 -2.92 -1.24
N PRO A 81 -5.22 -2.28 -0.06
CA PRO A 81 -4.45 -1.09 0.31
C PRO A 81 -2.95 -1.33 0.15
N VAL A 82 -2.22 -0.35 -0.35
CA VAL A 82 -0.77 -0.44 -0.57
C VAL A 82 -0.05 0.58 0.29
N VAL A 83 0.90 0.12 1.09
CA VAL A 83 1.83 0.95 1.86
C VAL A 83 3.17 0.89 1.17
N VAL A 84 3.70 2.04 0.76
CA VAL A 84 5.00 2.11 0.08
C VAL A 84 6.06 2.70 1.00
N MET A 85 7.20 2.01 1.11
CA MET A 85 8.31 2.46 1.93
C MET A 85 9.59 2.68 1.11
N CYS A 86 10.38 3.66 1.55
CA CYS A 86 11.76 3.84 1.12
C CYS A 86 12.60 4.43 2.26
N ALA A 87 13.90 4.63 2.05
CA ALA A 87 14.80 5.10 3.11
C ALA A 87 14.49 6.51 3.65
N SER A 88 14.07 7.45 2.80
CA SER A 88 13.95 8.88 3.13
C SER A 88 12.59 9.51 2.78
N GLY A 89 11.65 8.71 2.32
CA GLY A 89 10.31 9.16 1.88
C GLY A 89 10.23 9.70 0.44
N MET A 90 11.34 10.03 -0.23
CA MET A 90 11.29 10.64 -1.57
C MET A 90 10.80 9.66 -2.65
N ARG A 91 11.36 8.44 -2.68
CA ARG A 91 10.99 7.40 -3.66
C ARG A 91 9.58 6.86 -3.41
N SER A 92 9.19 6.69 -2.15
CA SER A 92 7.86 6.19 -1.78
C SER A 92 6.76 7.16 -2.17
N ARG A 93 6.96 8.49 -2.03
CA ARG A 93 5.99 9.48 -2.52
C ARG A 93 5.75 9.38 -4.03
N THR A 94 6.83 9.22 -4.81
CA THR A 94 6.73 9.03 -6.26
C THR A 94 6.02 7.72 -6.60
N ALA A 95 6.37 6.63 -5.93
CA ALA A 95 5.73 5.33 -6.10
C ALA A 95 4.23 5.35 -5.76
N ALA A 96 3.86 5.92 -4.62
CA ALA A 96 2.46 6.06 -4.21
C ALA A 96 1.66 6.87 -5.22
N LYS A 97 2.24 7.94 -5.78
CA LYS A 97 1.61 8.71 -6.87
C LYS A 97 1.40 7.85 -8.13
N GLN A 98 2.39 7.05 -8.53
CA GLN A 98 2.27 6.15 -9.69
C GLN A 98 1.17 5.09 -9.48
N LEU A 99 1.13 4.49 -8.29
CA LEU A 99 0.12 3.48 -7.93
C LEU A 99 -1.29 4.09 -7.87
N ARG A 100 -1.45 5.29 -7.30
CA ARG A 100 -2.74 6.00 -7.30
C ARG A 100 -3.20 6.33 -8.72
N ALA A 101 -2.30 6.74 -9.61
CA ALA A 101 -2.62 6.97 -11.02
C ALA A 101 -3.04 5.68 -11.76
N ALA A 102 -2.56 4.53 -11.30
CA ALA A 102 -2.96 3.21 -11.79
C ALA A 102 -4.23 2.66 -11.11
N GLY A 103 -4.87 3.42 -10.23
CA GLY A 103 -6.14 3.06 -9.58
C GLY A 103 -6.02 2.29 -8.25
N PHE A 104 -4.81 2.17 -7.70
CA PHE A 104 -4.61 1.55 -6.38
C PHE A 104 -4.82 2.57 -5.25
N GLN A 105 -5.33 2.09 -4.11
CA GLN A 105 -5.29 2.86 -2.86
C GLN A 105 -3.88 2.74 -2.27
N ALA A 106 -3.05 3.76 -2.47
CA ALA A 106 -1.64 3.74 -2.03
C ALA A 106 -1.27 4.95 -1.16
N THR A 107 -0.46 4.71 -0.14
CA THR A 107 0.14 5.71 0.78
C THR A 107 1.67 5.60 0.80
#